data_AF-A0A4R0DFP3-F1
#
_entry.id   AF-A0A4R0DFP3-F1
#
_cell.length_a   1.000
_cell.length_b   1.000
_cell.length_c   1.000
_cell.angle_alpha   90.00
_cell.angle_beta   90.00
_cell.angle_gamma   90.00
#
_symmetry.space_group_name_H-M   'P 1'
#
loop_
_entity.id
_entity.type
_entity.pdbx_description
1 polymer ?
#
loop_
_entity_poly.entity_id
_entity_poly.type
_entity_poly.pdbx_seq_one_letter_code
_entity_poly.pdbx_strand_id
1 'polypeptide(L)' 'MNKILIELIRPIKHEKQGYEPKLYNEGTLLKVIHEAHDAYLVRADDEFSFSVRKTDENVTWVKI' A
#
# COMPACT_ATOMS: atom_id res chain seq x y z
N MET A 1 5.72 16.13 10.31
CA MET A 1 5.19 15.14 9.35
C MET A 1 5.65 13.76 9.79
N ASN A 2 4.75 12.95 10.34
CA ASN A 2 5.06 11.55 10.64
C ASN A 2 5.26 10.83 9.31
N LYS A 3 6.48 10.36 9.05
CA LYS A 3 6.79 9.54 7.87
C LYS A 3 6.40 8.10 8.22
N ILE A 4 5.10 7.80 8.19
CA ILE A 4 4.65 6.43 8.38
C ILE A 4 5.04 5.63 7.15
N LEU A 5 5.76 4.53 7.39
CA LEU A 5 6.11 3.55 6.39
C LEU A 5 5.36 2.26 6.73
N ILE A 6 4.89 1.56 5.71
CA ILE A 6 4.27 0.24 5.89
C ILE A 6 4.96 -0.75 4.96
N GLU A 7 5.04 -2.00 5.38
CA GLU A 7 5.56 -3.12 4.60
C GLU A 7 4.43 -4.07 4.24
N LEU A 8 4.36 -4.49 2.99
CA LEU A 8 3.43 -5.54 2.57
C LEU A 8 3.92 -6.89 3.08
N ILE A 9 3.09 -7.59 3.85
CA ILE A 9 3.33 -8.98 4.27
C ILE A 9 2.58 -9.98 3.37
N ARG A 10 1.85 -9.49 2.36
CA ARG A 10 1.22 -10.27 1.29
C ARG A 10 1.25 -9.49 -0.02
N PRO A 11 1.32 -10.17 -1.18
CA PRO A 11 1.31 -9.48 -2.45
C PRO A 11 -0.06 -8.83 -2.73
N ILE A 12 -0.01 -7.65 -3.35
CA ILE A 12 -1.20 -6.92 -3.82
C ILE A 12 -1.13 -6.81 -5.35
N LYS A 13 -2.21 -7.17 -6.02
CA LYS A 13 -2.37 -7.04 -7.47
C LYS A 13 -3.44 -5.99 -7.77
N HIS A 14 -3.06 -4.94 -8.48
CA HIS A 14 -3.97 -3.95 -9.02
C HIS A 14 -4.25 -4.23 -10.49
N GLU A 15 -5.51 -4.47 -10.82
CA GLU A 15 -5.97 -4.69 -12.18
C GLU A 15 -6.88 -3.53 -12.62
N LYS A 16 -6.62 -2.99 -13.81
CA LYS A 16 -7.48 -1.99 -14.46
C LYS A 16 -7.65 -2.39 -15.92
N GLN A 17 -8.89 -2.37 -16.41
CA GLN A 17 -9.19 -2.74 -17.79
C GLN A 17 -8.41 -1.85 -18.77
N GLY A 18 -7.68 -2.47 -19.69
CA GLY A 18 -6.85 -1.77 -20.68
C GLY A 18 -5.47 -1.32 -20.19
N TYR A 19 -5.04 -1.72 -18.99
CA TYR A 19 -3.71 -1.42 -18.45
C TYR A 19 -3.03 -2.70 -17.95
N GLU A 20 -1.70 -2.71 -17.96
CA GLU A 20 -0.94 -3.81 -17.37
C GLU A 20 -1.18 -3.89 -15.86
N PRO A 21 -1.43 -5.10 -15.31
CA PRO A 21 -1.58 -5.27 -13.87
C PRO A 21 -0.31 -4.83 -13.13
N LYS A 22 -0.49 -4.06 -12.06
CA LYS A 22 0.62 -3.74 -11.14
C LYS A 22 0.63 -4.74 -9.99
N LEU A 23 1.73 -5.45 -9.84
CA LEU A 23 1.95 -6.40 -8.76
C LEU A 23 2.98 -5.81 -7.79
N TYR A 24 2.59 -5.73 -6.52
CA TYR A 24 3.48 -5.41 -5.41
C TYR A 24 3.70 -6.67 -4.59
N ASN A 25 4.94 -7.08 -4.42
CA ASN A 25 5.28 -8.32 -3.72
C ASN A 25 5.30 -8.13 -2.20
N GLU A 26 5.30 -9.24 -1.47
CA GLU A 26 5.69 -9.25 -0.06
C GLU A 26 7.08 -8.59 0.13
N GLY A 27 7.25 -7.83 1.20
CA GLY A 27 8.43 -7.01 1.48
C GLY A 27 8.42 -5.64 0.80
N THR A 28 7.41 -5.31 -0.02
CA THR A 28 7.33 -3.97 -0.63
C THR A 28 7.07 -2.92 0.44
N LEU A 29 7.91 -1.88 0.46
CA LEU A 29 7.75 -0.72 1.34
C LEU A 29 6.87 0.34 0.67
N LEU A 30 5.90 0.85 1.41
CA LEU A 30 4.95 1.85 0.94
C LEU A 30 4.95 3.03 1.91
N LYS A 31 5.05 4.23 1.34
CA LYS A 31 5.05 5.47 2.13
C LYS A 31 3.63 5.99 2.28
N VAL A 32 3.18 6.20 3.51
CA VAL A 32 1.89 6.85 3.75
C VAL A 32 2.00 8.33 3.38
N ILE A 33 1.14 8.76 2.45
CA ILE A 33 1.07 10.14 1.98
C ILE A 33 -0.20 10.85 2.47
N HIS A 34 -1.24 10.11 2.84
CA HIS A 34 -2.43 10.64 3.51
C HIS A 34 -3.09 9.58 4.39
N GLU A 35 -3.63 10.00 5.53
CA GLU A 35 -4.36 9.15 6.46
C GLU A 35 -5.85 9.52 6.43
N ALA A 36 -6.68 8.59 5.99
CA ALA A 36 -8.14 8.68 6.09
C ALA A 36 -8.62 7.94 7.36
N HIS A 37 -9.94 7.95 7.61
CA HIS A 37 -10.50 7.30 8.79
C HIS A 37 -10.26 5.78 8.80
N ASP A 38 -10.52 5.10 7.68
CA ASP A 38 -10.51 3.64 7.52
C ASP A 38 -9.36 3.11 6.64
N ALA A 39 -8.58 4.00 6.04
CA ALA A 39 -7.53 3.65 5.08
C ALA A 39 -6.31 4.58 5.17
N TYR A 40 -5.17 4.09 4.69
CA TYR A 40 -4.02 4.91 4.34
C TYR A 40 -3.94 5.01 2.82
N LEU A 41 -3.77 6.23 2.32
CA LEU A 41 -3.28 6.44 0.96
C LEU A 41 -1.76 6.33 1.01
N VAL A 42 -1.23 5.37 0.26
CA VAL A 42 0.18 5.06 0.23
C VAL A 42 0.74 5.25 -1.17
N ARG A 43 2.04 5.51 -1.26
CA ARG A 43 2.81 5.62 -2.49
C ARG A 43 3.89 4.54 -2.50
N ALA A 44 3.95 3.79 -3.59
CA ALA A 44 5.02 2.85 -3.90
C ALA A 44 6.20 3.54 -4.60
N ASP A 45 7.32 2.83 -4.75
CA ASP A 45 8.54 3.36 -5.38
C ASP A 45 8.37 3.74 -6.86
N ASP A 46 7.36 3.18 -7.54
CA ASP A 46 7.01 3.50 -8.93
C ASP A 46 6.10 4.74 -9.04
N GLU A 47 6.03 5.55 -7.97
CA GLU A 47 5.18 6.74 -7.80
C GLU A 47 3.67 6.47 -7.88
N PHE A 48 3.26 5.21 -8.04
CA PHE A 48 1.84 4.85 -8.03
C PHE A 48 1.30 4.97 -6.61
N SER A 49 0.12 5.58 -6.49
CA SER A 49 -0.54 5.78 -5.21
C SER A 49 -1.85 5.01 -5.16
N PHE A 50 -2.08 4.28 -4.06
CA PHE A 50 -3.26 3.46 -3.84
C PHE A 50 -3.63 3.41 -2.37
N SER A 51 -4.85 2.98 -2.07
CA SER A 51 -5.34 2.88 -0.69
C SER A 51 -5.15 1.48 -0.13
N VAL A 52 -4.69 1.38 1.11
CA VAL A 52 -4.72 0.16 1.92
C VAL A 52 -5.66 0.38 3.12
N ARG A 53 -6.45 -0.63 3.49
CA ARG A 53 -7.38 -0.51 4.62
C ARG A 53 -6.63 -0.67 5.94
N LYS A 54 -7.00 0.13 6.93
CA LYS A 54 -6.48 0.02 8.31
C LYS A 54 -6.82 -1.33 8.95
N THR A 55 -7.95 -1.91 8.59
CA THR A 55 -8.41 -3.23 9.08
C THR A 55 -7.53 -4.39 8.59
N ASP A 56 -6.73 -4.17 7.55
CA ASP A 56 -5.88 -5.21 6.96
C ASP A 56 -4.46 -5.19 7.55
N GLU A 57 -4.22 -4.38 8.59
CA GLU A 57 -2.98 -4.38 9.37
C GLU A 57 -2.75 -5.74 10.03
N ASN A 58 -1.53 -6.26 9.96
CA ASN A 58 -1.13 -7.62 10.34
C ASN A 58 -1.79 -8.74 9.51
N VAL A 59 -2.55 -8.41 8.45
CA VAL A 59 -3.13 -9.39 7.51
C VAL A 59 -2.47 -9.27 6.14
N THR A 60 -2.33 -8.05 5.63
CA THR A 60 -1.75 -7.76 4.30
C THR A 60 -0.55 -6.81 4.38
N TRP A 61 -0.46 -5.97 5.41
CA TRP A 61 0.65 -5.07 5.63
C TRP A 61 0.89 -4.85 7.13
N VAL A 62 2.07 -4.34 7.50
CA VAL A 62 2.43 -3.95 8.87
C VAL A 62 3.08 -2.57 8.88
N LYS A 63 2.89 -1.81 9.97
CA LYS A 63 3.57 -0.51 10.17
C LYS A 63 4.98 -0.75 10.72
N ILE A 64 5.94 0.04 10.24
CA ILE A 64 7.37 0.02 10.61
C ILE A 64 7.86 1.40 11.05
#